data_AF-A0A2V6DWD3-F1
#
_entry.id   AF-A0A2V6DWD3-F1
#
_cell.length_a   1.000
_cell.length_b   1.000
_cell.length_c   1.000
_cell.angle_alpha   90.00
_cell.angle_beta   90.00
_cell.angle_gamma   90.00
#
_symmetry.space_group_name_H-M   'P 1'
#
loop_
_entity.id
_entity.type
_entity.pdbx_description
1 polymer ?
#
loop_
_entity_poly.entity_id
_entity_poly.type
_entity_poly.pdbx_seq_one_letter_code
_entity_poly.pdbx_strand_id
1 'polypeptide(L)'
;MPFVLSYGDILVDPTNYKSMVSLADEVEAIVSVKQNEDVSKGGAVFVNEQMEVTDIQEKPKPGEPISPWYNAGIYAFRPSIFAWTAKLKPSPRGEYELTDAVRGLAKSGKRVKAYELSGEWADVRDPEILAQLNQL
;
A
#
# COMPACT_ATOMS: atom_id res chain seq x y z
N MET A 1 -11.57 2.18 16.56
CA MET A 1 -10.13 2.04 16.85
C MET A 1 -9.39 1.82 15.53
N PRO A 2 -8.18 2.37 15.35
CA PRO A 2 -7.35 2.05 14.20
C PRO A 2 -6.88 0.59 14.23
N PHE A 3 -6.51 0.05 13.08
CA PHE A 3 -5.99 -1.30 12.92
C PHE A 3 -4.91 -1.36 11.84
N VAL A 4 -4.07 -2.40 11.88
CA VAL A 4 -3.05 -2.67 10.86
C VAL A 4 -3.54 -3.81 9.96
N LEU A 5 -3.30 -3.67 8.66
CA LEU A 5 -3.43 -4.74 7.67
C LEU A 5 -2.06 -4.94 7.03
N SER A 6 -1.60 -6.18 6.98
CA SER A 6 -0.36 -6.57 6.31
C SER A 6 -0.67 -7.74 5.39
N TYR A 7 -0.12 -7.73 4.19
CA TYR A 7 -0.07 -8.94 3.37
C TYR A 7 0.79 -10.00 4.08
N GLY A 8 0.41 -11.27 3.95
CA GLY A 8 0.99 -12.38 4.71
C GLY A 8 2.35 -12.86 4.19
N ASP A 9 2.70 -12.47 2.97
CA ASP A 9 3.93 -12.78 2.23
C ASP A 9 4.94 -11.63 2.24
N ILE A 10 4.63 -10.52 2.91
CA ILE A 10 5.55 -9.39 3.07
C ILE A 10 6.34 -9.54 4.36
N LEU A 11 7.66 -9.59 4.23
CA LEU A 11 8.60 -9.44 5.35
C LEU A 11 9.11 -8.00 5.39
N VAL A 12 9.18 -7.44 6.58
CA VAL A 12 9.60 -6.05 6.80
C VAL A 12 10.37 -5.92 8.10
N ASP A 13 11.29 -4.96 8.18
CA ASP A 13 11.91 -4.58 9.44
C ASP A 13 10.82 -4.15 10.47
N PRO A 14 10.80 -4.74 11.68
CA PRO A 14 9.77 -4.47 12.69
C PRO A 14 9.65 -3.01 13.14
N THR A 15 10.68 -2.20 12.94
CA THR A 15 10.66 -0.76 13.23
C THR A 15 9.56 -0.03 12.46
N ASN A 16 9.25 -0.47 11.24
CA ASN A 16 8.20 0.11 10.41
C ASN A 16 6.81 -0.01 11.05
N TYR A 17 6.50 -1.12 11.73
CA TYR A 17 5.21 -1.26 12.40
C TYR A 17 5.00 -0.21 13.50
N LYS A 18 6.06 0.16 14.25
CA LYS A 18 5.97 1.20 15.29
C LYS A 18 5.59 2.56 14.72
N SER A 19 6.17 2.91 13.57
CA SER A 19 5.84 4.14 12.85
C SER A 19 4.42 4.12 12.32
N MET A 20 3.98 2.99 11.77
CA MET A 20 2.65 2.86 11.16
C MET A 20 1.49 2.83 12.16
N VAL A 21 1.68 2.27 13.36
CA VAL A 21 0.63 2.28 14.39
C VAL A 21 0.41 3.66 15.02
N SER A 22 1.36 4.59 14.84
CA SER A 22 1.29 5.97 15.38
C SER A 22 0.48 6.88 14.45
N LEU A 23 -0.75 6.47 14.13
CA LEU A 23 -1.63 7.17 13.20
C LEU A 23 -2.16 8.47 13.83
N ALA A 24 -1.77 9.62 13.27
CA ALA A 24 -2.28 10.93 13.70
C ALA A 24 -3.81 11.01 13.62
N ASP A 25 -4.42 11.91 14.39
CA ASP A 25 -5.87 11.97 14.56
C ASP A 25 -6.62 12.35 13.27
N GLU A 26 -6.03 13.26 12.49
CA GLU A 26 -6.57 13.74 11.23
C GLU A 26 -6.23 12.84 10.03
N VAL A 27 -5.39 11.83 10.22
CA VAL A 27 -5.04 10.84 9.20
C VAL A 27 -6.01 9.66 9.31
N GLU A 28 -6.59 9.27 8.17
CA GLU A 28 -7.55 8.17 8.09
C GLU A 28 -6.91 6.85 7.66
N ALA A 29 -5.78 6.93 6.96
CA ALA A 29 -5.00 5.78 6.54
C ALA A 29 -3.52 6.13 6.32
N ILE A 30 -2.65 5.15 6.55
CA ILE A 30 -1.26 5.13 6.08
C ILE A 30 -1.10 3.98 5.10
N VAL A 31 -0.49 4.25 3.96
CA VAL A 31 -0.09 3.27 2.93
C VAL A 31 1.44 3.18 2.92
N SER A 32 2.00 2.00 3.16
CA SER A 32 3.46 1.83 3.06
C SER A 32 3.90 1.86 1.60
N VAL A 33 5.03 2.52 1.31
CA VAL A 33 5.61 2.60 -0.05
C VAL A 33 7.10 2.26 -0.08
N LYS A 34 7.60 1.82 -1.24
CA LYS A 34 9.03 1.71 -1.57
C LYS A 34 9.34 2.31 -2.94
N GLN A 35 10.58 2.70 -3.13
CA GLN A 35 11.15 3.05 -4.44
C GLN A 35 11.91 1.88 -5.05
N ASN A 36 12.26 2.01 -6.34
CA ASN A 36 13.08 1.07 -7.10
C ASN A 36 12.47 -0.32 -7.31
N GLU A 37 11.16 -0.45 -7.13
CA GLU A 37 10.40 -1.67 -7.42
C GLU A 37 9.62 -1.52 -8.74
N ASP A 38 9.32 -2.64 -9.38
CA ASP A 38 8.50 -2.67 -10.60
C ASP A 38 7.02 -2.49 -10.25
N VAL A 39 6.53 -1.25 -10.35
CA VAL A 39 5.13 -0.88 -10.08
C VAL A 39 4.12 -1.61 -10.95
N SER A 40 4.50 -2.15 -12.12
CA SER A 40 3.58 -2.93 -12.96
C SER A 40 3.18 -4.28 -12.33
N LYS A 41 3.98 -4.76 -11.37
CA LYS A 41 3.73 -6.02 -10.64
C LYS A 41 2.83 -5.85 -9.41
N GLY A 42 2.58 -4.62 -8.98
CA GLY A 42 1.81 -4.31 -7.76
C GLY A 42 1.02 -3.03 -7.91
N GLY A 43 0.91 -2.23 -6.84
CA GLY A 43 0.20 -0.96 -6.86
C GLY A 43 1.13 0.24 -7.06
N ALA A 44 0.83 1.13 -8.00
CA ALA A 44 1.49 2.43 -8.13
C ALA A 44 0.80 3.47 -7.24
N VAL A 45 1.53 4.08 -6.31
CA VAL A 45 0.99 5.07 -5.35
C VAL A 45 1.41 6.47 -5.77
N PHE A 46 0.47 7.38 -5.99
CA PHE A 46 0.76 8.76 -6.35
C PHE A 46 0.64 9.63 -5.10
N VAL A 47 1.61 10.51 -4.88
CA VAL A 47 1.68 11.36 -3.69
C VAL A 47 1.90 12.82 -4.04
N ASN A 48 1.43 13.74 -3.21
CA ASN A 48 1.82 15.15 -3.27
C ASN A 48 3.14 15.41 -2.52
N GLU A 49 3.60 16.66 -2.52
CA GLU A 49 4.83 17.10 -1.85
C GLU A 49 4.83 16.85 -0.32
N GLN A 50 3.65 16.66 0.29
CA GLN A 50 3.49 16.39 1.72
C GLN A 50 3.35 14.89 2.03
N MET A 51 3.70 14.01 1.09
CA MET A 51 3.55 12.55 1.19
C MET A 51 2.10 12.14 1.49
N GLU A 52 1.13 12.83 0.92
CA GLU A 52 -0.29 12.44 0.96
C GLU A 52 -0.67 11.74 -0.34
N VAL A 53 -1.33 10.60 -0.22
CA VAL A 53 -1.77 9.80 -1.38
C VAL A 53 -2.86 10.56 -2.11
N THR A 54 -2.61 10.84 -3.40
CA THR A 54 -3.56 11.52 -4.31
C THR A 54 -4.25 10.53 -5.25
N ASP A 55 -3.57 9.44 -5.59
CA ASP A 55 -4.11 8.33 -6.38
C ASP A 55 -3.38 7.04 -6.03
N ILE A 56 -3.99 5.89 -6.31
CA ILE A 56 -3.32 4.59 -6.27
C ILE A 56 -3.96 3.71 -7.34
N GLN A 57 -3.13 2.95 -8.07
CA GLN A 57 -3.56 2.16 -9.22
C GLN A 57 -2.97 0.75 -9.10
N GLU A 58 -3.83 -0.28 -9.11
CA GLU A 58 -3.38 -1.67 -9.16
C GLU A 58 -2.89 -2.02 -10.57
N LYS A 59 -1.65 -2.51 -10.67
CA LYS A 59 -1.01 -3.03 -11.88
C LYS A 59 -1.27 -2.12 -13.08
N PRO A 60 -0.74 -0.88 -13.06
CA PRO A 60 -0.99 0.09 -14.10
C PRO A 60 -0.63 -0.47 -15.48
N LYS A 61 -1.47 -0.19 -16.47
CA LYS A 61 -1.29 -0.67 -17.83
C LYS A 61 -0.15 0.07 -18.53
N PRO A 62 0.47 -0.53 -19.56
CA PRO A 62 1.44 0.18 -20.40
C PRO A 62 0.86 1.50 -20.94
N GLY A 63 1.57 2.61 -20.69
CA GLY A 63 1.16 3.95 -21.08
C GLY A 63 0.36 4.73 -20.04
N GLU A 64 -0.02 4.11 -18.91
CA GLU A 64 -0.56 4.84 -17.75
C GLU A 64 0.56 5.61 -17.02
N PRO A 65 0.21 6.66 -16.24
CA PRO A 65 1.20 7.43 -15.49
C PRO A 65 2.06 6.53 -14.60
N ILE A 66 3.36 6.80 -14.60
CA ILE A 66 4.30 6.10 -13.72
C ILE A 66 4.45 6.88 -12.42
N SER A 67 4.44 6.15 -11.31
CA SER A 67 4.86 6.67 -10.00
C SER A 67 6.13 5.94 -9.57
N PRO A 68 7.11 6.63 -8.94
CA PRO A 68 8.26 5.95 -8.35
C PRO A 68 7.89 5.13 -7.11
N TRP A 69 6.67 5.28 -6.59
CA TRP A 69 6.24 4.64 -5.35
C TRP A 69 5.44 3.37 -5.61
N TYR A 70 6.03 2.25 -5.20
CA TYR A 70 5.40 0.94 -5.15
C TYR A 70 4.67 0.74 -3.82
N ASN A 71 3.45 0.20 -3.87
CA ASN A 71 2.67 -0.18 -2.70
C ASN A 71 3.28 -1.39 -1.99
N ALA A 72 3.85 -1.17 -0.81
CA ALA A 72 4.64 -2.18 -0.11
C ALA A 72 3.82 -3.16 0.76
N GLY A 73 2.48 -3.11 0.69
CA GLY A 73 1.61 -4.18 1.22
C GLY A 73 1.32 -4.12 2.73
N ILE A 74 1.67 -3.02 3.40
CA ILE A 74 1.37 -2.77 4.82
C ILE A 74 0.55 -1.48 4.92
N TYR A 75 -0.43 -1.49 5.80
CA TYR A 75 -1.35 -0.38 5.97
C TYR A 75 -1.74 -0.19 7.43
N ALA A 76 -2.00 1.06 7.81
CA ALA A 76 -2.73 1.37 9.02
C ALA A 76 -4.02 2.11 8.64
N PHE A 77 -5.16 1.70 9.17
CA PHE A 77 -6.46 2.23 8.81
C PHE A 77 -7.28 2.62 10.02
N ARG A 78 -8.09 3.67 9.86
CA ARG A 78 -9.31 3.84 10.65
C ARG A 78 -10.46 3.04 10.03
N PRO A 79 -11.51 2.69 10.81
CA PRO A 79 -12.66 1.95 10.29
C PRO A 79 -13.40 2.62 9.12
N SER A 80 -13.12 3.89 8.84
CA SER A 80 -13.69 4.62 7.70
C SER A 80 -13.38 3.96 6.35
N ILE A 81 -12.29 3.18 6.24
CA ILE A 81 -11.97 2.40 5.04
C ILE A 81 -13.08 1.38 4.70
N PHE A 82 -13.82 0.86 5.68
CA PHE A 82 -14.86 -0.14 5.43
C PHE A 82 -16.03 0.40 4.61
N ALA A 83 -16.30 1.70 4.68
CA ALA A 83 -17.29 2.35 3.82
C ALA A 83 -16.87 2.35 2.33
N TRP A 84 -15.57 2.23 2.04
CA TRP A 84 -15.01 2.15 0.70
C TRP A 84 -14.89 0.70 0.23
N THR A 85 -14.45 -0.22 1.09
CA THR A 85 -14.39 -1.65 0.76
C THR A 85 -15.78 -2.21 0.45
N ALA A 86 -16.83 -1.75 1.16
CA ALA A 86 -18.22 -2.15 0.90
C ALA A 86 -18.77 -1.70 -0.48
N LYS A 87 -18.09 -0.77 -1.16
CA LYS A 87 -18.48 -0.25 -2.48
C LYS A 87 -17.70 -0.89 -3.64
N LEU A 88 -16.70 -1.71 -3.32
CA LEU A 88 -15.86 -2.33 -4.33
C LEU A 88 -16.70 -3.20 -5.26
N LYS A 89 -16.29 -3.21 -6.53
CA LYS A 89 -16.80 -4.11 -7.56
C LYS A 89 -15.64 -4.99 -8.02
N PRO A 90 -15.89 -6.23 -8.46
CA PRO A 90 -14.84 -7.06 -9.01
C PRO A 90 -14.14 -6.37 -10.18
N SER A 91 -12.81 -6.42 -10.21
CA SER A 91 -12.00 -5.98 -11.33
C SER A 91 -12.18 -6.91 -12.53
N PRO A 92 -11.61 -6.62 -13.71
CA PRO A 92 -11.60 -7.55 -14.84
C PRO A 92 -10.99 -8.92 -14.50
N ARG A 93 -10.20 -9.01 -13.43
CA ARG A 93 -9.63 -10.27 -12.90
C ARG A 93 -10.58 -11.02 -11.97
N GLY A 94 -11.72 -10.43 -11.61
CA GLY A 94 -12.68 -10.98 -10.65
C GLY A 94 -12.32 -10.72 -9.19
N GLU A 95 -11.30 -9.91 -8.92
CA GLU A 95 -10.81 -9.60 -7.56
C GLU A 95 -11.40 -8.27 -7.04
N TYR A 96 -11.57 -8.15 -5.72
CA TYR A 96 -11.90 -6.88 -5.08
C TYR A 96 -10.61 -6.18 -4.68
N GLU A 97 -10.24 -5.14 -5.42
CA GLU A 97 -8.94 -4.49 -5.27
C GLU A 97 -8.94 -3.54 -4.07
N LEU A 98 -8.06 -3.76 -3.09
CA LEU A 98 -7.92 -2.86 -1.94
C LEU A 98 -7.46 -1.46 -2.37
N THR A 99 -6.65 -1.37 -3.41
CA THR A 99 -6.20 -0.11 -4.01
C THR A 99 -7.38 0.77 -4.43
N ASP A 100 -8.46 0.22 -4.98
CA ASP A 100 -9.65 0.99 -5.34
C ASP A 100 -10.36 1.58 -4.12
N ALA A 101 -10.35 0.88 -2.97
CA ALA A 101 -10.92 1.40 -1.73
C ALA A 101 -10.05 2.52 -1.15
N VAL A 102 -8.72 2.35 -1.15
CA VAL A 102 -7.76 3.37 -0.73
C VAL A 102 -7.84 4.61 -1.64
N ARG A 103 -7.96 4.40 -2.95
CA ARG A 103 -8.17 5.45 -3.95
C ARG A 103 -9.44 6.24 -3.67
N GLY A 104 -10.54 5.55 -3.42
CA GLY A 104 -11.82 6.18 -3.04
C GLY A 104 -11.68 7.02 -1.77
N LEU A 105 -11.01 6.47 -0.74
CA LEU A 105 -10.74 7.17 0.51
C LEU A 105 -9.92 8.46 0.27
N ALA A 106 -8.82 8.38 -0.47
CA ALA A 106 -7.99 9.54 -0.81
C ALA A 106 -8.77 10.61 -1.60
N LYS A 107 -9.54 10.20 -2.61
CA LYS A 107 -10.35 11.11 -3.44
C LYS A 107 -11.55 11.75 -2.72
N SER A 108 -11.89 11.26 -1.53
CA SER A 108 -12.96 11.84 -0.71
C SER A 108 -12.56 13.11 0.04
N GLY A 109 -11.30 13.53 -0.06
CA GLY A 109 -10.74 14.65 0.70
C GLY A 109 -10.27 14.26 2.10
N LYS A 110 -10.38 12.97 2.47
CA LYS A 110 -9.79 12.43 3.69
C LYS A 110 -8.29 12.27 3.52
N ARG A 111 -7.54 12.55 4.59
CA ARG A 111 -6.08 12.50 4.56
C ARG A 111 -5.59 11.04 4.62
N VAL A 112 -4.94 10.62 3.55
CA VAL A 112 -4.22 9.34 3.45
C VAL A 112 -2.74 9.67 3.30
N LYS A 113 -1.89 9.14 4.17
CA LYS A 113 -0.44 9.38 4.13
C LYS A 113 0.28 8.20 3.48
N ALA A 114 1.30 8.48 2.70
CA ALA A 114 2.28 7.49 2.28
C ALA A 114 3.42 7.46 3.32
N TYR A 115 3.87 6.25 3.66
CA TYR A 115 5.00 6.04 4.56
C TYR A 115 6.05 5.20 3.83
N GLU A 116 7.21 5.79 3.54
CA GLU A 116 8.31 5.05 2.94
C GLU A 116 8.92 4.09 3.97
N LEU A 117 8.94 2.80 3.64
CA LEU A 117 9.55 1.80 4.50
C LEU A 117 11.07 1.97 4.55
N SER A 118 11.64 1.78 5.73
CA SER A 118 13.09 1.75 5.94
C SER A 118 13.58 0.34 6.28
N GLY A 119 14.83 0.05 5.93
CA GLY A 119 15.46 -1.25 6.21
C GLY A 119 15.02 -2.35 5.25
N GLU A 120 15.12 -3.59 5.70
CA GLU A 120 14.82 -4.77 4.90
C GLU A 120 13.32 -4.86 4.59
N TRP A 121 13.03 -5.23 3.34
CA TRP A 121 11.69 -5.55 2.86
C TRP A 121 11.82 -6.63 1.80
N ALA A 122 11.00 -7.67 1.91
CA ALA A 122 10.96 -8.75 0.95
C ALA A 122 9.52 -9.16 0.66
N ASP A 123 9.28 -9.42 -0.61
CA ASP A 123 8.01 -9.85 -1.15
C ASP A 123 8.10 -11.32 -1.55
N VAL A 124 7.68 -12.21 -0.66
CA VAL A 124 7.94 -13.65 -0.74
C VAL A 124 6.87 -14.34 -1.60
N ARG A 125 6.77 -13.90 -2.86
CA ARG A 125 5.84 -14.45 -3.87
C ARG A 125 6.47 -15.52 -4.74
N ASP A 126 7.77 -15.40 -4.98
CA ASP A 126 8.51 -16.25 -5.91
C ASP A 126 9.44 -17.25 -5.18
N PRO A 127 9.54 -18.52 -5.62
CA PRO A 127 10.43 -19.51 -5.02
C PRO A 127 11.89 -19.07 -4.95
N GLU A 128 12.35 -18.27 -5.92
CA GLU A 128 13.71 -17.73 -5.96
C GLU A 128 13.97 -16.76 -4.80
N ILE A 129 12.99 -15.90 -4.47
CA ILE A 129 13.07 -14.97 -3.34
C ILE A 129 13.12 -15.74 -2.03
N LEU A 130 12.26 -16.76 -1.87
CA LEU A 130 12.29 -17.63 -0.69
C LEU A 130 13.64 -18.36 -0.55
N ALA A 131 14.20 -18.86 -1.64
CA ALA A 131 15.50 -19.54 -1.63
C ALA A 131 16.63 -18.59 -1.23
N GLN A 132 16.61 -17.33 -1.69
CA GLN A 132 17.57 -16.32 -1.31
C GLN A 132 17.50 -15.99 0.19
N LEU A 133 16.29 -15.85 0.75
CA LEU A 133 16.10 -15.54 2.17
C LEU A 133 16.57 -16.66 3.10
N ASN A 134 16.44 -17.93 2.70
CA ASN A 134 16.91 -19.07 3.49
C ASN A 134 18.45 -19.19 3.57
N GLN A 135 19.19 -18.37 2.82
CA GLN A 135 20.66 -18.35 2.84
C GLN A 135 21.25 -17.23 3.71
N LEU A 136 20.40 -16.37 4.29
CA LEU A 136 20.76 -15.29 5.21
C LEU A 136 20.73 -15.77 6.67
#